data_AF-A0A2V3IPA7-F1
#
_entry.id   AF-A0A2V3IPA7-F1
#
_cell.length_a   1.000
_cell.length_b   1.000
_cell.length_c   1.000
_cell.angle_alpha   90.00
_cell.angle_beta   90.00
_cell.angle_gamma   90.00
#
_symmetry.space_group_name_H-M   'P 1'
#
loop_
_entity.id
_entity.type
_entity.pdbx_description
1 polymer ?
#
loop_
_entity_poly.entity_id
_entity_poly.type
_entity_poly.pdbx_seq_one_letter_code
_entity_poly.pdbx_strand_id
1 'polypeptide(L)'
;MKSSRRLSILNSRPSKVRGGLKRARRDVHNLLFEIRHPRNFVIVSFLVLLALSIAFRAKLRRYAYDSQRMNPELFDPSHNDPRSAFSEEACNRKYDAAWSLLHNKNGHPAEKDAVDIAYFIQVGNDSVILLERLFKRIHHPRNIYIVHIDGKVSSTLRDGVAALVNNSEIYKKNIHIMESEMITYRAITMVMNTIAAMTIALEKHSTWDYFINLSGADYPLVSVENQARLLARPRVPPGRLNFITFFPRKEWMSYSFRIRKLHWDPAIARKQDPHARLYLLRGHGENPMESNRSFIFSKAEAWMILSRPFVKFLIRSSFAKRMLVYHKHVLSVPEHYFADVLYNHPVWRKTIVPDALRKVVWYLHGHRSGQHPYVLDKGQTLDTFWSSIDTTRSLFTRKFSQPNSALMDRIDIELSGIRVNTSSPGFEKHAKQRHRFLESLVKHFDDITKKTLRDQGYSSPSSAYPKLSTSN
;
A
#
# COMPACT_ATOMS: atom_id res chain seq x y z
N MET A 1 59.42 38.54 -37.14
CA MET A 1 58.69 39.16 -36.01
C MET A 1 57.19 39.08 -36.27
N LYS A 2 56.43 38.54 -35.31
CA LYS A 2 54.97 38.64 -35.05
C LYS A 2 54.01 38.36 -36.23
N SER A 3 53.43 37.15 -36.32
CA SER A 3 52.24 36.61 -35.62
C SER A 3 50.89 37.09 -36.19
N SER A 4 50.18 36.17 -36.88
CA SER A 4 48.72 36.09 -36.87
C SER A 4 48.31 34.73 -37.43
N ARG A 5 47.88 33.81 -36.55
CA ARG A 5 47.24 32.53 -36.90
C ARG A 5 45.73 32.76 -36.95
N ARG A 6 45.10 32.51 -38.10
CA ARG A 6 43.66 32.24 -38.20
C ARG A 6 43.41 30.82 -38.70
N LEU A 7 42.60 30.14 -37.90
CA LEU A 7 41.75 28.96 -38.13
C LEU A 7 41.67 28.39 -39.56
N SER A 8 42.04 27.12 -39.68
CA SER A 8 41.27 26.12 -40.44
C SER A 8 41.28 24.80 -39.66
N ILE A 9 40.14 24.42 -39.07
CA ILE A 9 39.94 23.11 -38.45
C ILE A 9 39.31 22.22 -39.52
N LEU A 10 40.15 21.40 -40.14
CA LEU A 10 39.73 20.26 -40.95
C LEU A 10 39.47 19.05 -40.03
N ASN A 11 38.38 18.34 -40.38
CA ASN A 11 38.02 16.99 -39.98
C ASN A 11 39.20 16.08 -39.56
N SER A 12 39.20 15.61 -38.31
CA SER A 12 39.75 14.29 -37.99
C SER A 12 39.10 13.69 -36.73
N ARG A 13 38.36 12.60 -36.94
CA ARG A 13 37.88 11.70 -35.87
C ARG A 13 39.11 10.96 -35.28
N PRO A 14 39.29 10.85 -33.95
CA PRO A 14 40.40 10.07 -33.41
C PRO A 14 40.06 8.57 -33.41
N SER A 15 40.82 7.83 -34.22
CA SER A 15 40.87 6.37 -34.39
C SER A 15 41.37 5.58 -33.15
N LYS A 16 41.42 6.20 -31.96
CA LYS A 16 42.00 5.58 -30.75
C LYS A 16 41.04 4.71 -29.92
N VAL A 17 39.73 4.76 -30.16
CA VAL A 17 38.74 3.95 -29.40
C VAL A 17 38.62 2.50 -29.93
N ARG A 18 38.97 2.25 -31.20
CA ARG A 18 38.89 0.89 -31.80
C ARG A 18 40.08 -0.01 -31.43
N GLY A 19 41.22 0.55 -31.00
CA GLY A 19 42.39 -0.21 -30.56
C GLY A 19 42.21 -0.84 -29.18
N GLY A 20 41.62 -0.10 -28.23
CA GLY A 20 41.36 -0.58 -26.87
C GLY A 20 40.30 -1.70 -26.80
N LEU A 21 39.25 -1.61 -27.62
CA LEU A 21 38.21 -2.64 -27.67
C LEU A 21 38.69 -3.97 -28.28
N LYS A 22 39.64 -3.92 -29.22
CA LYS A 22 40.26 -5.13 -29.79
C LYS A 22 41.25 -5.80 -28.82
N ARG A 23 41.95 -5.02 -27.98
CA ARG A 23 42.82 -5.55 -26.93
C ARG A 23 42.00 -6.23 -25.82
N ALA A 24 40.97 -5.55 -25.31
CA ALA A 24 40.06 -6.13 -24.31
C ALA A 24 39.31 -7.38 -24.79
N ARG A 25 38.92 -7.46 -26.07
CA ARG A 25 38.34 -8.69 -26.64
C ARG A 25 39.33 -9.84 -26.73
N ARG A 26 40.60 -9.56 -27.03
CA ARG A 26 41.65 -10.58 -27.11
C ARG A 26 42.05 -11.06 -25.71
N ASP A 27 42.04 -10.16 -24.72
CA ASP A 27 42.31 -10.49 -23.31
C ASP A 27 41.18 -11.34 -22.69
N VAL A 28 39.92 -11.05 -23.01
CA VAL A 28 38.77 -11.90 -22.60
C VAL A 28 38.77 -13.25 -23.32
N HIS A 29 39.19 -13.29 -24.58
CA HIS A 29 39.27 -14.55 -25.34
C HIS A 29 40.41 -15.45 -24.83
N ASN A 30 41.55 -14.87 -24.45
CA ASN A 30 42.66 -15.60 -23.82
C ASN A 30 42.29 -16.09 -22.41
N LEU A 31 41.54 -15.29 -21.63
CA LEU A 31 41.00 -15.71 -20.33
C LEU A 31 40.03 -16.89 -20.47
N LEU A 32 39.21 -16.92 -21.52
CA LEU A 32 38.29 -18.02 -21.81
C LEU A 32 39.01 -19.27 -22.34
N PHE A 33 40.20 -19.14 -22.93
CA PHE A 33 41.00 -20.26 -23.41
C PHE A 33 41.76 -20.95 -22.26
N GLU A 34 42.26 -20.21 -21.27
CA GLU A 34 42.89 -20.77 -20.06
C GLU A 34 41.92 -21.52 -19.14
N ILE A 35 40.61 -21.26 -19.23
CA ILE A 35 39.56 -21.92 -18.43
C ILE A 35 39.26 -23.36 -18.91
N ARG A 36 39.84 -23.82 -20.03
CA ARG A 36 39.66 -25.20 -20.53
C ARG A 36 40.41 -26.27 -19.73
N HIS A 37 41.33 -25.89 -18.83
CA HIS A 37 41.94 -26.84 -17.91
C HIS A 37 41.12 -26.99 -16.61
N PRO A 38 40.81 -28.22 -16.16
CA PRO A 38 39.97 -28.45 -14.98
C PRO A 38 40.51 -27.79 -13.69
N ARG A 39 41.84 -27.61 -13.58
CA ARG A 39 42.47 -26.89 -12.46
C ARG A 39 42.15 -25.38 -12.46
N ASN A 40 42.07 -24.74 -13.63
CA ASN A 40 41.80 -23.31 -13.74
C ASN A 40 40.31 -22.97 -13.56
N PHE A 41 39.41 -23.86 -13.98
CA PHE A 41 37.97 -23.71 -13.74
C PHE A 41 37.62 -23.69 -12.25
N VAL A 42 38.29 -24.55 -11.45
CA VAL A 42 38.11 -24.58 -9.99
C VAL A 42 38.63 -23.30 -9.34
N ILE A 43 39.80 -22.80 -9.76
CA ILE A 43 40.39 -21.56 -9.23
C ILE A 43 39.52 -20.34 -9.56
N VAL A 44 39.05 -20.21 -10.81
CA VAL A 44 38.18 -19.10 -11.23
C VAL A 44 36.83 -19.16 -10.52
N SER A 45 36.24 -20.34 -10.37
CA SER A 45 34.99 -20.51 -9.62
C SER A 45 35.15 -20.15 -8.14
N PHE A 46 36.28 -20.51 -7.53
CA PHE A 46 36.60 -20.16 -6.15
C PHE A 46 36.79 -18.64 -5.98
N LEU A 47 37.48 -17.98 -6.91
CA LEU A 47 37.66 -16.53 -6.89
C LEU A 47 36.35 -15.75 -7.09
N VAL A 48 35.46 -16.23 -7.97
CA VAL A 48 34.12 -15.64 -8.16
C VAL A 48 33.27 -15.82 -6.89
N LEU A 49 33.27 -17.01 -6.29
CA LEU A 49 32.57 -17.26 -5.02
C LEU A 49 33.14 -16.41 -3.87
N LEU A 50 34.45 -16.24 -3.83
CA LEU A 50 35.12 -15.39 -2.85
C LEU A 50 34.75 -13.91 -3.05
N ALA A 51 34.75 -13.41 -4.29
CA ALA A 51 34.33 -12.06 -4.61
C ALA A 51 32.85 -11.80 -4.29
N LEU A 52 31.97 -12.76 -4.59
CA LEU A 52 30.55 -12.71 -4.20
C LEU A 52 30.37 -12.75 -2.68
N SER A 53 31.17 -13.55 -1.97
CA SER A 53 31.17 -13.62 -0.50
C SER A 53 31.67 -12.32 0.12
N ILE A 54 32.73 -11.70 -0.41
CA ILE A 54 33.24 -10.40 0.05
C ILE A 54 32.22 -9.30 -0.24
N ALA A 55 31.63 -9.26 -1.43
CA ALA A 55 30.59 -8.30 -1.79
C ALA A 55 29.33 -8.48 -0.92
N PHE A 56 28.95 -9.72 -0.62
CA PHE A 56 27.85 -10.05 0.27
C PHE A 56 28.15 -9.63 1.71
N ARG A 57 29.36 -9.90 2.22
CA ARG A 57 29.81 -9.44 3.54
C ARG A 57 29.91 -7.92 3.63
N ALA A 58 30.34 -7.23 2.57
CA ALA A 58 30.36 -5.77 2.52
C ALA A 58 28.93 -5.20 2.53
N LYS A 59 27.99 -5.84 1.81
CA LYS A 59 26.57 -5.48 1.84
C LYS A 59 25.93 -5.76 3.20
N LEU A 60 26.28 -6.86 3.86
CA LEU A 60 25.86 -7.18 5.23
C LEU A 60 26.44 -6.21 6.26
N ARG A 61 27.72 -5.83 6.14
CA ARG A 61 28.32 -4.80 7.00
C ARG A 61 27.66 -3.44 6.80
N ARG A 62 27.32 -3.08 5.56
CA ARG A 62 26.59 -1.84 5.27
C ARG A 62 25.16 -1.89 5.81
N TYR A 63 24.48 -3.03 5.70
CA TYR A 63 23.13 -3.23 6.26
C TYR A 63 23.15 -3.22 7.79
N ALA A 64 24.15 -3.86 8.42
CA ALA A 64 24.35 -3.85 9.87
C ALA A 64 24.70 -2.44 10.37
N TYR A 65 25.57 -1.73 9.65
CA TYR A 65 25.94 -0.34 9.93
C TYR A 65 24.75 0.61 9.77
N ASP A 66 23.93 0.45 8.72
CA ASP A 66 22.70 1.24 8.52
C ASP A 66 21.62 0.90 9.57
N SER A 67 21.55 -0.36 10.03
CA SER A 67 20.63 -0.79 11.09
C SER A 67 21.04 -0.29 12.49
N GLN A 68 22.34 -0.17 12.76
CA GLN A 68 22.88 0.35 14.03
C GLN A 68 22.86 1.89 14.09
N ARG A 69 22.70 2.57 12.95
CA ARG A 69 22.54 4.03 12.85
C ARG A 69 21.07 4.50 12.85
N MET A 70 20.09 3.60 12.98
CA MET A 70 18.73 4.01 13.30
C MET A 70 18.71 4.59 14.72
N ASN A 71 18.89 5.91 14.78
CA ASN A 71 18.90 6.71 15.98
C ASN A 71 17.61 6.44 16.79
N PRO A 72 17.69 6.15 18.09
CA PRO A 72 16.52 6.01 18.97
C PRO A 72 15.59 7.24 18.97
N GLU A 73 16.05 8.39 18.46
CA GLU A 73 15.27 9.62 18.24
C GLU A 73 14.27 9.55 17.07
N LEU A 74 14.11 8.39 16.41
CA LEU A 74 13.11 8.20 15.33
C LEU A 74 11.66 8.42 15.77
N PHE A 75 11.41 8.36 17.07
CA PHE A 75 10.13 8.68 17.69
C PHE A 75 10.41 9.70 18.79
N ASP A 76 10.33 10.99 18.47
CA ASP A 76 10.48 12.07 19.45
C ASP A 76 9.15 12.26 20.20
N PRO A 77 9.05 11.86 21.48
CA PRO A 77 7.84 12.10 22.28
C PRO A 77 7.72 13.57 22.71
N SER A 78 8.78 14.37 22.56
CA SER A 78 8.81 15.80 22.92
C SER A 78 8.30 16.72 21.82
N HIS A 79 8.01 16.19 20.62
CA HIS A 79 7.16 16.87 19.65
C HIS A 79 5.69 16.80 20.08
N ASN A 80 5.39 17.55 21.15
CA ASN A 80 4.10 18.22 21.32
C ASN A 80 3.84 19.03 20.04
N ASP A 81 3.27 18.38 19.01
CA ASP A 81 2.77 19.05 17.82
C ASP A 81 1.74 20.07 18.34
N PRO A 82 1.98 21.39 18.16
CA PRO A 82 1.07 22.44 18.62
C PRO A 82 -0.19 22.43 17.73
N ARG A 83 -1.00 21.37 17.84
CA ARG A 83 -2.34 21.26 17.26
C ARG A 83 -3.43 21.81 18.18
N SER A 84 -3.09 22.75 19.06
CA SER A 84 -4.09 23.57 19.74
C SER A 84 -4.43 24.87 19.00
N ALA A 85 -3.77 25.19 17.87
CA ALA A 85 -3.99 26.46 17.15
C ALA A 85 -4.40 26.34 15.67
N PHE A 86 -4.77 25.15 15.19
CA PHE A 86 -5.33 24.97 13.86
C PHE A 86 -6.71 24.32 13.97
N SER A 87 -7.78 25.11 13.94
CA SER A 87 -9.09 24.53 13.65
C SER A 87 -9.12 24.18 12.16
N GLU A 88 -8.85 22.90 11.86
CA GLU A 88 -9.00 22.28 10.54
C GLU A 88 -10.36 22.63 9.90
N GLU A 89 -11.38 22.79 10.75
CA GLU A 89 -12.73 23.24 10.35
C GLU A 89 -12.81 24.69 9.87
N ALA A 90 -12.02 25.65 10.37
CA ALA A 90 -12.07 27.04 9.88
C ALA A 90 -11.33 27.20 8.55
N CYS A 91 -10.23 26.46 8.35
CA CYS A 91 -9.50 26.45 7.08
C CYS A 91 -10.35 25.84 5.95
N ASN A 92 -11.03 24.72 6.22
CA ASN A 92 -11.87 24.04 5.23
C ASN A 92 -13.19 24.79 4.95
N ARG A 93 -13.85 25.39 5.96
CA ARG A 93 -15.13 26.09 5.77
C ARG A 93 -15.05 27.33 4.87
N LYS A 94 -13.95 28.08 4.90
CA LYS A 94 -13.88 29.39 4.23
C LYS A 94 -13.56 29.30 2.73
N TYR A 95 -12.83 28.27 2.28
CA TYR A 95 -12.30 28.22 0.91
C TYR A 95 -12.17 26.82 0.29
N ASP A 96 -12.47 25.75 1.02
CA ASP A 96 -12.44 24.43 0.39
C ASP A 96 -13.76 24.18 -0.34
N ALA A 97 -13.85 24.59 -1.60
CA ALA A 97 -15.00 24.26 -2.44
C ALA A 97 -15.27 22.74 -2.46
N ALA A 98 -14.24 21.92 -2.23
CA ALA A 98 -14.34 20.47 -2.07
C ALA A 98 -15.18 20.08 -0.83
N TRP A 99 -15.10 20.86 0.26
CA TRP A 99 -15.93 20.71 1.46
C TRP A 99 -17.41 20.76 1.11
N SER A 100 -17.85 21.66 0.23
CA SER A 100 -19.27 21.72 -0.17
C SER A 100 -19.78 20.46 -0.90
N LEU A 101 -18.89 19.62 -1.46
CA LEU A 101 -19.28 18.40 -2.16
C LEU A 101 -19.75 17.29 -1.21
N LEU A 102 -19.20 17.28 0.01
CA LEU A 102 -19.48 16.26 1.01
C LEU A 102 -20.23 16.81 2.25
N HIS A 103 -20.45 18.13 2.32
CA HIS A 103 -21.00 18.80 3.50
C HIS A 103 -22.20 19.69 3.16
N ASN A 104 -23.17 19.74 4.08
CA ASN A 104 -24.38 20.55 3.90
C ASN A 104 -24.10 22.06 4.08
N LYS A 105 -24.88 22.92 3.39
CA LYS A 105 -24.71 24.38 3.33
C LYS A 105 -24.73 25.09 4.70
N ASN A 106 -25.32 24.46 5.73
CA ASN A 106 -25.45 25.06 7.06
C ASN A 106 -24.21 24.85 7.96
N GLY A 107 -23.10 24.31 7.43
CA GLY A 107 -21.79 24.31 8.11
C GLY A 107 -21.67 23.41 9.35
N HIS A 108 -22.77 22.83 9.83
CA HIS A 108 -22.81 21.85 10.91
C HIS A 108 -23.07 20.47 10.32
N PRO A 109 -22.15 19.50 10.47
CA PRO A 109 -22.45 18.12 10.14
C PRO A 109 -23.56 17.64 11.09
N ALA A 110 -24.63 17.05 10.55
CA ALA A 110 -25.43 16.21 11.41
C ALA A 110 -24.52 15.04 11.83
N GLU A 111 -24.53 14.67 13.10
CA GLU A 111 -23.67 13.63 13.70
C GLU A 111 -23.71 12.27 12.94
N LYS A 112 -24.76 12.10 12.11
CA LYS A 112 -25.10 10.97 11.24
C LYS A 112 -24.57 11.03 9.79
N ASP A 113 -23.69 11.97 9.45
CA ASP A 113 -23.25 12.21 8.06
C ASP A 113 -21.93 11.52 7.67
N ALA A 114 -21.25 10.88 8.61
CA ALA A 114 -19.96 10.21 8.40
C ALA A 114 -19.94 8.83 9.07
N VAL A 115 -19.23 7.88 8.44
CA VAL A 115 -19.00 6.55 9.02
C VAL A 115 -17.81 6.53 9.97
N ASP A 116 -17.83 5.58 10.91
CA ASP A 116 -16.68 5.23 11.71
C ASP A 116 -15.84 4.16 10.98
N ILE A 117 -14.52 4.28 11.00
CA ILE A 117 -13.60 3.40 10.26
C ILE A 117 -12.71 2.60 11.21
N ALA A 118 -12.57 1.31 10.94
CA ALA A 118 -11.53 0.45 11.49
C ALA A 118 -10.36 0.33 10.50
N TYR A 119 -9.22 0.92 10.82
CA TYR A 119 -8.00 0.75 10.03
C TYR A 119 -7.20 -0.43 10.57
N PHE A 120 -6.79 -1.34 9.68
CA PHE A 120 -5.74 -2.30 9.98
C PHE A 120 -4.46 -1.90 9.25
N ILE A 121 -3.37 -1.70 9.99
CA ILE A 121 -2.08 -1.29 9.44
C ILE A 121 -1.07 -2.39 9.70
N GLN A 122 -0.65 -3.09 8.64
CA GLN A 122 0.41 -4.10 8.71
C GLN A 122 1.76 -3.47 8.35
N VAL A 123 2.68 -3.48 9.30
CA VAL A 123 3.94 -2.73 9.21
C VAL A 123 5.11 -3.70 9.23
N GLY A 124 5.95 -3.60 8.20
CA GLY A 124 7.23 -4.31 8.12
C GLY A 124 8.42 -3.38 8.37
N ASN A 125 9.61 -3.97 8.38
CA ASN A 125 10.87 -3.29 8.68
C ASN A 125 11.11 -2.01 7.85
N ASP A 126 10.86 -2.08 6.53
CA ASP A 126 11.11 -0.95 5.62
C ASP A 126 10.07 0.18 5.76
N SER A 127 8.99 -0.04 6.52
CA SER A 127 7.84 0.87 6.63
C SER A 127 7.58 1.38 8.04
N VAL A 128 8.26 0.84 9.06
CA VAL A 128 8.02 1.22 10.46
C VAL A 128 8.32 2.70 10.72
N ILE A 129 9.32 3.24 10.04
CA ILE A 129 9.69 4.67 10.12
C ILE A 129 8.62 5.60 9.54
N LEU A 130 7.70 5.10 8.71
CA LEU A 130 6.65 5.90 8.07
C LEU A 130 5.43 6.07 8.98
N LEU A 131 5.34 5.25 10.04
CA LEU A 131 4.12 5.05 10.81
C LEU A 131 3.68 6.30 11.56
N GLU A 132 4.62 7.07 12.11
CA GLU A 132 4.32 8.29 12.85
C GLU A 132 3.63 9.33 11.96
N ARG A 133 4.16 9.57 10.76
CA ARG A 133 3.53 10.50 9.81
C ARG A 133 2.19 9.97 9.34
N LEU A 134 2.05 8.66 9.13
CA LEU A 134 0.77 8.06 8.75
C LEU A 134 -0.29 8.30 9.84
N PHE A 135 0.01 8.00 11.11
CA PHE A 135 -0.90 8.27 12.23
C PHE A 135 -1.34 9.73 12.27
N LYS A 136 -0.39 10.67 12.10
CA LYS A 136 -0.67 12.10 12.05
C LYS A 136 -1.66 12.53 10.97
N ARG A 137 -1.86 11.72 9.91
CA ARG A 137 -2.74 12.02 8.76
C ARG A 137 -4.06 11.26 8.75
N ILE A 138 -4.11 10.08 9.37
CA ILE A 138 -5.32 9.25 9.36
C ILE A 138 -6.01 9.16 10.71
N HIS A 139 -5.43 9.70 11.79
CA HIS A 139 -6.02 9.65 13.13
C HIS A 139 -7.28 10.51 13.22
N HIS A 140 -8.34 9.94 13.79
CA HIS A 140 -9.58 10.59 14.15
C HIS A 140 -10.16 9.88 15.39
N PRO A 141 -10.70 10.60 16.39
CA PRO A 141 -11.10 10.02 17.67
C PRO A 141 -12.24 8.99 17.58
N ARG A 142 -13.10 9.09 16.56
CA ARG A 142 -14.20 8.13 16.31
C ARG A 142 -13.77 6.82 15.65
N ASN A 143 -12.57 6.78 15.08
CA ASN A 143 -12.06 5.60 14.39
C ASN A 143 -11.30 4.69 15.35
N ILE A 144 -11.05 3.45 14.92
CA ILE A 144 -10.19 2.50 15.62
C ILE A 144 -9.04 2.06 14.69
N TYR A 145 -7.84 1.91 15.27
CA TYR A 145 -6.63 1.54 14.54
C TYR A 145 -6.07 0.28 15.14
N ILE A 146 -6.04 -0.80 14.37
CA ILE A 146 -5.39 -2.05 14.74
C ILE A 146 -4.05 -2.11 14.01
N VAL A 147 -2.96 -2.16 14.75
CA VAL A 147 -1.62 -2.02 14.19
C VAL A 147 -0.83 -3.27 14.51
N HIS A 148 -0.35 -3.95 13.47
CA HIS A 148 0.56 -5.08 13.60
C HIS A 148 1.95 -4.67 13.12
N ILE A 149 2.95 -4.84 13.99
CA ILE A 149 4.35 -4.70 13.65
C ILE A 149 4.93 -6.10 13.50
N ASP A 150 5.43 -6.44 12.31
CA ASP A 150 5.98 -7.77 11.99
C ASP A 150 7.07 -8.16 13.01
N GLY A 151 7.06 -9.41 13.46
CA GLY A 151 8.07 -9.94 14.37
C GLY A 151 9.51 -9.85 13.84
N LYS A 152 9.67 -9.63 12.53
CA LYS A 152 10.96 -9.35 11.88
C LYS A 152 11.54 -7.97 12.22
N VAL A 153 10.73 -7.04 12.71
CA VAL A 153 11.16 -5.70 13.14
C VAL A 153 11.85 -5.82 14.49
N SER A 154 12.97 -5.12 14.66
CA SER A 154 13.75 -5.13 15.91
C SER A 154 12.87 -4.75 17.11
N SER A 155 13.16 -5.33 18.27
CA SER A 155 12.44 -4.98 19.52
C SER A 155 12.51 -3.49 19.78
N THR A 156 13.68 -2.85 19.62
CA THR A 156 13.85 -1.40 19.81
C THR A 156 12.85 -0.57 19.00
N LEU A 157 12.64 -0.89 17.71
CA LEU A 157 11.67 -0.15 16.89
C LEU A 157 10.23 -0.47 17.29
N ARG A 158 9.94 -1.71 17.71
CA ARG A 158 8.62 -2.08 18.23
C ARG A 158 8.30 -1.36 19.53
N ASP A 159 9.26 -1.27 20.44
CA ASP A 159 9.16 -0.56 21.71
C ASP A 159 8.99 0.94 21.49
N GLY A 160 9.71 1.52 20.50
CA GLY A 160 9.53 2.90 20.07
C GLY A 160 8.11 3.21 19.57
N VAL A 161 7.53 2.32 18.76
CA VAL A 161 6.12 2.46 18.32
C VAL A 161 5.15 2.32 19.50
N ALA A 162 5.42 1.39 20.43
CA ALA A 162 4.61 1.24 21.64
C ALA A 162 4.66 2.50 22.51
N ALA A 163 5.85 3.08 22.71
CA ALA A 163 6.02 4.34 23.42
C ALA A 163 5.30 5.50 22.73
N LEU A 164 5.40 5.62 21.40
CA LEU A 164 4.68 6.63 20.61
C LEU A 164 3.16 6.57 20.86
N VAL A 165 2.58 5.37 20.91
CA VAL A 165 1.15 5.19 21.15
C VAL A 165 0.79 5.44 22.62
N ASN A 166 1.53 4.86 23.56
CA ASN A 166 1.20 4.89 24.99
C ASN A 166 1.40 6.28 25.62
N ASN A 167 2.40 7.05 25.16
CA ASN A 167 2.70 8.38 25.68
C ASN A 167 1.78 9.47 25.12
N SER A 168 0.97 9.15 24.11
CA SER A 168 0.04 10.09 23.48
C SER A 168 -1.39 9.86 24.00
N GLU A 169 -1.93 10.86 24.69
CA GLU A 169 -3.30 10.83 25.24
C GLU A 169 -4.39 10.63 24.16
N ILE A 170 -4.11 11.01 22.92
CA ILE A 170 -5.03 10.84 21.79
C ILE A 170 -4.89 9.46 21.14
N TYR A 171 -3.67 8.90 21.08
CA TYR A 171 -3.42 7.62 20.40
C TYR A 171 -3.77 6.43 21.27
N LYS A 172 -3.42 6.47 22.56
CA LYS A 172 -3.69 5.35 23.48
C LYS A 172 -5.18 5.00 23.63
N LYS A 173 -6.08 5.92 23.27
CA LYS A 173 -7.54 5.73 23.36
C LYS A 173 -8.09 4.79 22.29
N ASN A 174 -7.52 4.80 21.09
CA ASN A 174 -8.11 4.11 19.94
C ASN A 174 -7.10 3.46 18.97
N ILE A 175 -5.81 3.53 19.26
CA ILE A 175 -4.78 2.73 18.59
C ILE A 175 -4.44 1.51 19.45
N HIS A 176 -4.60 0.32 18.87
CA HIS A 176 -4.32 -0.95 19.50
C HIS A 176 -3.19 -1.67 18.75
N ILE A 177 -2.06 -1.85 19.41
CA ILE A 177 -0.94 -2.63 18.89
C ILE A 177 -1.22 -4.11 19.15
N MET A 178 -1.18 -4.92 18.10
CA MET A 178 -1.32 -6.38 18.16
C MET A 178 -0.03 -7.02 18.67
N GLU A 179 -0.14 -8.26 19.16
CA GLU A 179 1.04 -9.11 19.37
C GLU A 179 1.83 -9.22 18.07
N SER A 180 3.15 -9.01 18.15
CA SER A 180 4.04 -9.13 17.01
C SER A 180 4.27 -10.59 16.63
N GLU A 181 3.62 -11.03 15.57
CA GLU A 181 3.87 -12.31 14.93
C GLU A 181 4.73 -12.18 13.67
N MET A 182 5.49 -13.23 13.34
CA MET A 182 6.23 -13.32 12.08
C MET A 182 5.25 -13.51 10.93
N ILE A 183 5.38 -12.71 9.88
CA ILE A 183 4.51 -12.84 8.70
C ILE A 183 5.34 -13.25 7.47
N THR A 184 4.89 -14.29 6.78
CA THR A 184 5.49 -14.69 5.51
C THR A 184 4.80 -13.96 4.37
N TYR A 185 5.57 -13.15 3.63
CA TYR A 185 5.06 -12.44 2.46
C TYR A 185 4.43 -13.40 1.44
N ARG A 186 3.24 -13.04 0.94
CA ARG A 186 2.40 -13.79 -0.02
C ARG A 186 1.73 -15.05 0.54
N ALA A 187 1.93 -15.37 1.80
CA ALA A 187 1.44 -16.62 2.38
C ALA A 187 0.14 -16.42 3.18
N ILE A 188 -0.40 -17.51 3.73
CA ILE A 188 -1.64 -17.53 4.49
C ILE A 188 -1.53 -16.75 5.82
N THR A 189 -0.35 -16.66 6.44
CA THR A 189 -0.14 -15.89 7.67
C THR A 189 -0.50 -14.40 7.52
N MET A 190 -0.32 -13.80 6.34
CA MET A 190 -0.81 -12.43 6.08
C MET A 190 -2.34 -12.33 6.20
N VAL A 191 -3.06 -13.34 5.72
CA VAL A 191 -4.52 -13.41 5.81
C VAL A 191 -4.96 -13.67 7.24
N MET A 192 -4.31 -14.60 7.94
CA MET A 192 -4.58 -14.88 9.35
C MET A 192 -4.39 -13.64 10.22
N ASN A 193 -3.32 -12.88 9.99
CA ASN A 193 -3.07 -11.62 10.69
C ASN A 193 -4.17 -10.57 10.42
N THR A 194 -4.61 -10.46 9.16
CA THR A 194 -5.72 -9.57 8.79
C THR A 194 -7.03 -10.00 9.47
N ILE A 195 -7.30 -11.32 9.56
CA ILE A 195 -8.47 -11.88 10.27
C ILE A 195 -8.36 -11.62 11.78
N ALA A 196 -7.17 -11.75 12.38
CA ALA A 196 -6.95 -11.42 13.78
C ALA A 196 -7.23 -9.94 14.05
N ALA A 197 -6.77 -9.04 13.17
CA ALA A 197 -7.07 -7.62 13.26
C ALA A 197 -8.57 -7.32 13.15
N MET A 198 -9.27 -8.00 12.25
CA MET A 198 -10.74 -7.92 12.15
C MET A 198 -11.44 -8.38 13.43
N THR A 199 -10.98 -9.47 14.05
CA THR A 199 -11.50 -9.95 15.34
C THR A 199 -11.32 -8.91 16.44
N ILE A 200 -10.10 -8.38 16.61
CA ILE A 200 -9.82 -7.34 17.60
C ILE A 200 -10.68 -6.09 17.34
N ALA A 201 -10.81 -5.65 16.08
CA ALA A 201 -11.66 -4.52 15.74
C ALA A 201 -13.14 -4.77 16.12
N LEU A 202 -13.65 -5.99 15.95
CA LEU A 202 -15.02 -6.34 16.35
C LEU A 202 -15.21 -6.35 17.87
N GLU A 203 -14.17 -6.72 18.63
CA GLU A 203 -14.17 -6.82 20.10
C GLU A 203 -13.99 -5.47 20.79
N LYS A 204 -13.04 -4.66 20.32
CA LYS A 204 -12.66 -3.38 20.96
C LYS A 204 -13.65 -2.25 20.71
N HIS A 205 -14.34 -2.26 19.56
CA HIS A 205 -15.23 -1.17 19.19
C HIS A 205 -16.49 -1.69 18.49
N SER A 206 -17.66 -1.25 18.96
CA SER A 206 -18.94 -1.78 18.53
C SER A 206 -19.51 -1.08 17.29
N THR A 207 -19.09 0.15 16.98
CA THR A 207 -19.81 1.07 16.06
C THR A 207 -19.19 1.32 14.69
N TRP A 208 -17.99 0.81 14.39
CA TRP A 208 -17.37 1.09 13.08
C TRP A 208 -18.17 0.47 11.92
N ASP A 209 -18.16 1.11 10.74
CA ASP A 209 -18.96 0.69 9.59
C ASP A 209 -18.12 -0.03 8.53
N TYR A 210 -16.88 0.44 8.33
CA TYR A 210 -15.94 -0.11 7.35
C TYR A 210 -14.59 -0.46 7.95
N PHE A 211 -14.03 -1.55 7.46
CA PHE A 211 -12.67 -2.02 7.73
C PHE A 211 -11.78 -1.74 6.52
N ILE A 212 -10.67 -1.03 6.70
CA ILE A 212 -9.72 -0.68 5.64
C ILE A 212 -8.36 -1.27 5.99
N ASN A 213 -7.78 -2.07 5.09
CA ASN A 213 -6.41 -2.57 5.29
C ASN A 213 -5.37 -1.68 4.60
N LEU A 214 -4.28 -1.41 5.31
CA LEU A 214 -3.13 -0.62 4.88
C LEU A 214 -1.84 -1.38 5.18
N SER A 215 -0.79 -1.10 4.42
CA SER A 215 0.58 -1.33 4.88
C SER A 215 1.14 -0.05 5.47
N GLY A 216 2.22 -0.16 6.24
CA GLY A 216 2.96 1.03 6.67
C GLY A 216 3.49 1.90 5.52
N ALA A 217 3.50 1.40 4.28
CA ALA A 217 3.98 2.13 3.09
C ALA A 217 2.85 2.76 2.25
N ASP A 218 1.62 2.76 2.74
CA ASP A 218 0.49 3.48 2.14
C ASP A 218 0.41 4.91 2.67
N TYR A 219 -0.13 5.82 1.86
CA TYR A 219 -0.34 7.22 2.25
C TYR A 219 -1.69 7.73 1.77
N PRO A 220 -2.44 8.48 2.60
CA PRO A 220 -3.75 9.00 2.22
C PRO A 220 -3.62 10.10 1.16
N LEU A 221 -4.53 10.08 0.18
CA LEU A 221 -4.71 11.16 -0.81
C LEU A 221 -5.87 12.10 -0.43
N VAL A 222 -6.70 11.68 0.52
CA VAL A 222 -7.91 12.35 0.97
C VAL A 222 -7.86 12.41 2.50
N SER A 223 -8.31 13.50 3.12
CA SER A 223 -8.39 13.59 4.58
C SER A 223 -9.26 12.49 5.18
N VAL A 224 -9.01 12.10 6.44
CA VAL A 224 -9.77 11.04 7.11
C VAL A 224 -11.26 11.37 7.21
N GLU A 225 -11.62 12.63 7.38
CA GLU A 225 -13.02 13.06 7.45
C GLU A 225 -13.70 12.96 6.07
N ASN A 226 -12.99 13.27 5.00
CA ASN A 226 -13.53 13.13 3.64
C ASN A 226 -13.61 11.66 3.22
N GLN A 227 -12.70 10.80 3.69
CA GLN A 227 -12.84 9.34 3.54
C GLN A 227 -14.12 8.85 4.25
N ALA A 228 -14.34 9.26 5.50
CA ALA A 228 -15.51 8.90 6.29
C ALA A 228 -16.83 9.39 5.67
N ARG A 229 -16.86 10.60 5.12
CA ARG A 229 -18.06 11.12 4.43
C ARG A 229 -18.30 10.45 3.09
N LEU A 230 -17.25 10.17 2.32
CA LEU A 230 -17.40 9.48 1.03
C LEU A 230 -17.97 8.07 1.24
N LEU A 231 -17.45 7.32 2.21
CA LEU A 231 -17.93 5.97 2.53
C LEU A 231 -19.33 5.93 3.16
N ALA A 232 -19.79 7.04 3.75
CA ALA A 232 -21.17 7.22 4.20
C ALA A 232 -22.16 7.41 3.03
N ARG A 233 -21.65 7.64 1.81
CA ARG A 233 -22.44 7.78 0.60
C ARG A 233 -22.42 6.45 -0.16
N PRO A 234 -23.53 6.05 -0.79
CA PRO A 234 -24.89 6.41 -0.39
C PRO A 234 -25.23 5.89 1.01
N ARG A 235 -26.19 6.54 1.67
CA ARG A 235 -26.76 6.01 2.91
C ARG A 235 -27.56 4.76 2.61
N VAL A 236 -26.92 3.62 2.82
CA VAL A 236 -27.52 2.29 2.68
C VAL A 236 -27.34 1.51 3.96
N PRO A 237 -28.24 0.54 4.23
CA PRO A 237 -28.01 -0.46 5.28
C PRO A 237 -26.59 -1.02 5.22
N PRO A 238 -25.92 -1.18 6.36
CA PRO A 238 -24.58 -1.76 6.42
C PRO A 238 -24.52 -3.10 5.69
N GLY A 239 -23.41 -3.38 5.03
CA GLY A 239 -23.19 -4.66 4.34
C GLY A 239 -23.39 -4.64 2.83
N ARG A 240 -23.98 -3.57 2.27
CA ARG A 240 -24.31 -3.53 0.84
C ARG A 240 -23.15 -3.23 -0.09
N LEU A 241 -22.06 -2.66 0.41
CA LEU A 241 -20.92 -2.26 -0.40
C LEU A 241 -19.64 -2.83 0.21
N ASN A 242 -18.89 -3.60 -0.57
CA ASN A 242 -17.57 -4.12 -0.25
C ASN A 242 -16.66 -3.86 -1.44
N PHE A 243 -15.61 -3.09 -1.23
CA PHE A 243 -14.75 -2.53 -2.26
C PHE A 243 -13.50 -3.40 -2.43
N ILE A 244 -13.32 -3.95 -3.63
CA ILE A 244 -12.18 -4.79 -3.97
C ILE A 244 -11.90 -4.73 -5.48
N THR A 245 -10.63 -4.57 -5.86
CA THR A 245 -10.23 -4.52 -7.27
C THR A 245 -9.94 -5.91 -7.80
N PHE A 246 -10.84 -6.45 -8.61
CA PHE A 246 -10.59 -7.70 -9.36
C PHE A 246 -9.78 -7.42 -10.63
N PHE A 247 -8.89 -8.35 -11.00
CA PHE A 247 -8.32 -8.40 -12.33
C PHE A 247 -9.40 -8.82 -13.34
N PRO A 248 -9.26 -8.50 -14.64
CA PRO A 248 -10.21 -8.97 -15.65
C PRO A 248 -10.42 -10.47 -15.57
N ARG A 249 -11.69 -10.93 -15.57
CA ARG A 249 -12.05 -12.34 -15.34
C ARG A 249 -11.32 -13.31 -16.26
N LYS A 250 -11.11 -12.91 -17.53
CA LYS A 250 -10.37 -13.69 -18.52
C LYS A 250 -8.92 -14.01 -18.12
N GLU A 251 -8.33 -13.21 -17.23
CA GLU A 251 -6.96 -13.39 -16.76
C GLU A 251 -6.86 -14.35 -15.56
N TRP A 252 -7.95 -14.64 -14.85
CA TRP A 252 -7.89 -15.42 -13.61
C TRP A 252 -7.27 -16.81 -13.82
N MET A 253 -7.59 -17.46 -14.94
CA MET A 253 -7.05 -18.77 -15.27
C MET A 253 -5.53 -18.77 -15.43
N SER A 254 -4.95 -17.66 -15.90
CA SER A 254 -3.49 -17.51 -16.02
C SER A 254 -2.78 -17.47 -14.66
N TYR A 255 -3.52 -17.25 -13.57
CA TYR A 255 -3.01 -17.28 -12.20
C TYR A 255 -3.25 -18.61 -11.47
N SER A 256 -3.86 -19.62 -12.13
CA SER A 256 -4.12 -20.94 -11.54
C SER A 256 -2.86 -21.66 -11.05
N PHE A 257 -1.69 -21.34 -11.61
CA PHE A 257 -0.40 -21.86 -11.12
C PHE A 257 -0.16 -21.60 -9.61
N ARG A 258 -0.81 -20.56 -9.05
CA ARG A 258 -0.70 -20.18 -7.64
C ARG A 258 -1.37 -21.18 -6.70
N ILE A 259 -2.42 -21.87 -7.17
CA ILE A 259 -3.13 -22.90 -6.41
C ILE A 259 -2.73 -24.31 -6.85
N ARG A 260 -2.33 -24.53 -8.12
CA ARG A 260 -1.86 -25.82 -8.64
C ARG A 260 -0.65 -26.41 -7.91
N LYS A 261 0.17 -25.58 -7.27
CA LYS A 261 1.37 -26.00 -6.55
C LYS A 261 1.24 -25.74 -5.05
N LEU A 262 1.75 -26.68 -4.25
CA LEU A 262 1.74 -26.57 -2.79
C LEU A 262 2.87 -25.68 -2.29
N HIS A 263 2.52 -24.71 -1.45
CA HIS A 263 3.46 -23.81 -0.80
C HIS A 263 3.46 -24.02 0.72
N TRP A 264 4.64 -23.91 1.32
CA TRP A 264 4.86 -23.99 2.76
C TRP A 264 5.15 -22.61 3.35
N ASP A 265 4.26 -22.19 4.24
CA ASP A 265 4.41 -20.99 5.04
C ASP A 265 5.14 -21.33 6.35
N PRO A 266 6.42 -20.98 6.51
CA PRO A 266 7.21 -21.28 7.71
C PRO A 266 6.71 -20.54 8.96
N ALA A 267 6.01 -19.41 8.81
CA ALA A 267 5.54 -18.62 9.93
C ALA A 267 4.36 -19.28 10.67
N ILE A 268 3.64 -20.23 10.03
CA ILE A 268 2.63 -21.05 10.71
C ILE A 268 3.24 -21.84 11.87
N ALA A 269 4.48 -22.31 11.71
CA ALA A 269 5.19 -23.05 12.76
C ALA A 269 5.80 -22.14 13.84
N ARG A 270 5.47 -20.83 13.83
CA ARG A 270 6.06 -19.79 14.69
C ARG A 270 7.60 -19.79 14.69
N LYS A 271 8.22 -20.29 13.61
CA LYS A 271 9.68 -20.31 13.49
C LYS A 271 10.20 -18.88 13.32
N GLN A 272 11.06 -18.45 14.24
CA GLN A 272 11.67 -17.13 14.22
C GLN A 272 12.87 -17.10 13.27
N ASP A 273 12.60 -17.11 11.96
CA ASP A 273 13.62 -16.86 10.94
C ASP A 273 13.29 -15.55 10.20
N PRO A 274 14.07 -14.46 10.38
CA PRO A 274 13.81 -13.18 9.74
C PRO A 274 13.95 -13.22 8.22
N HIS A 275 14.63 -14.24 7.68
CA HIS A 275 14.80 -14.46 6.25
C HIS A 275 13.81 -15.47 5.68
N ALA A 276 12.88 -15.97 6.51
CA ALA A 276 11.88 -16.91 6.08
C ALA A 276 11.00 -16.33 4.97
N ARG A 277 10.88 -17.10 3.89
CA ARG A 277 10.05 -16.82 2.72
C ARG A 277 9.10 -17.98 2.48
N LEU A 278 8.09 -17.76 1.65
CA LEU A 278 7.20 -18.83 1.22
C LEU A 278 7.99 -19.84 0.36
N TYR A 279 7.93 -21.11 0.72
CA TYR A 279 8.66 -22.17 0.02
C TYR A 279 7.71 -22.94 -0.91
N LEU A 280 8.13 -23.17 -2.15
CA LEU A 280 7.48 -24.15 -3.02
C LEU A 280 7.87 -25.55 -2.55
N LEU A 281 6.89 -26.41 -2.25
CA LEU A 281 7.13 -27.81 -1.89
C LEU A 281 7.43 -28.61 -3.17
N ARG A 282 8.72 -28.72 -3.49
CA ARG A 282 9.22 -29.50 -4.64
C ARG A 282 9.08 -30.99 -4.36
N GLY A 283 8.81 -31.78 -5.40
CA GLY A 283 8.63 -33.24 -5.29
C GLY A 283 7.20 -33.68 -5.00
N HIS A 284 6.29 -32.76 -4.67
CA HIS A 284 4.86 -33.06 -4.62
C HIS A 284 4.20 -32.85 -5.99
N GLY A 285 3.15 -33.65 -6.25
CA GLY A 285 2.30 -33.54 -7.43
C GLY A 285 1.47 -32.25 -7.46
N GLU A 286 0.44 -32.23 -8.30
CA GLU A 286 -0.52 -31.11 -8.28
C GLU A 286 -1.24 -31.03 -6.94
N ASN A 287 -1.55 -29.80 -6.50
CA ASN A 287 -2.34 -29.58 -5.30
C ASN A 287 -3.73 -30.21 -5.50
N PRO A 288 -4.13 -31.22 -4.71
CA PRO A 288 -5.42 -31.88 -4.86
C PRO A 288 -6.60 -30.93 -4.65
N MET A 289 -6.38 -29.80 -3.98
CA MET A 289 -7.40 -28.76 -3.84
C MET A 289 -7.73 -28.07 -5.17
N GLU A 290 -6.81 -28.03 -6.14
CA GLU A 290 -7.11 -27.39 -7.43
C GLU A 290 -8.04 -28.25 -8.28
N SER A 291 -7.83 -29.57 -8.31
CA SER A 291 -8.67 -30.48 -9.09
C SER A 291 -10.04 -30.74 -8.45
N ASN A 292 -10.16 -30.58 -7.12
CA ASN A 292 -11.39 -30.89 -6.38
C ASN A 292 -12.11 -29.65 -5.82
N ARG A 293 -11.74 -28.43 -6.21
CA ARG A 293 -12.44 -27.23 -5.71
C ARG A 293 -13.83 -27.09 -6.32
N SER A 294 -14.79 -26.72 -5.48
CA SER A 294 -16.16 -26.39 -5.87
C SER A 294 -16.41 -24.88 -5.97
N PHE A 295 -15.35 -24.08 -6.13
CA PHE A 295 -15.42 -22.62 -6.14
C PHE A 295 -14.55 -22.03 -7.26
N ILE A 296 -14.85 -20.80 -7.64
CA ILE A 296 -14.11 -20.04 -8.64
C ILE A 296 -12.91 -19.37 -7.96
N PHE A 297 -11.71 -19.77 -8.36
CA PHE A 297 -10.46 -19.11 -7.97
C PHE A 297 -10.31 -17.81 -8.75
N SER A 298 -10.42 -16.68 -8.05
CA SER A 298 -10.37 -15.35 -8.61
C SER A 298 -9.00 -14.71 -8.43
N LYS A 299 -8.74 -13.59 -9.12
CA LYS A 299 -7.55 -12.78 -8.89
C LYS A 299 -7.97 -11.35 -8.58
N ALA A 300 -7.56 -10.84 -7.43
CA ALA A 300 -7.78 -9.47 -7.01
C ALA A 300 -6.48 -8.80 -6.54
N GLU A 301 -6.51 -7.49 -6.29
CA GLU A 301 -5.52 -6.84 -5.43
C GLU A 301 -5.74 -7.25 -3.96
N ALA A 302 -4.69 -7.10 -3.13
CA ALA A 302 -4.77 -7.43 -1.70
C ALA A 302 -5.44 -6.31 -0.85
N TRP A 303 -5.83 -5.22 -1.50
CA TRP A 303 -6.38 -4.03 -0.84
C TRP A 303 -7.89 -4.03 -0.91
N MET A 304 -8.52 -3.64 0.20
CA MET A 304 -9.96 -3.73 0.35
C MET A 304 -10.51 -2.72 1.35
N ILE A 305 -11.78 -2.35 1.14
CA ILE A 305 -12.63 -1.67 2.12
C ILE A 305 -13.85 -2.55 2.31
N LEU A 306 -13.97 -3.16 3.48
CA LEU A 306 -15.00 -4.15 3.78
C LEU A 306 -16.00 -3.64 4.80
N SER A 307 -17.27 -3.85 4.54
CA SER A 307 -18.34 -3.54 5.49
C SER A 307 -18.26 -4.41 6.75
N ARG A 308 -18.63 -3.85 7.91
CA ARG A 308 -18.67 -4.59 9.18
C ARG A 308 -19.49 -5.89 9.13
N PRO A 309 -20.67 -5.96 8.48
CA PRO A 309 -21.40 -7.22 8.35
C PRO A 309 -20.62 -8.30 7.59
N PHE A 310 -19.89 -7.94 6.53
CA PHE A 310 -19.07 -8.91 5.81
C PHE A 310 -17.87 -9.35 6.65
N VAL A 311 -17.25 -8.45 7.41
CA VAL A 311 -16.21 -8.82 8.37
C VAL A 311 -16.74 -9.79 9.43
N LYS A 312 -17.92 -9.54 10.01
CA LYS A 312 -18.58 -10.50 10.94
C LYS A 312 -18.79 -11.87 10.29
N PHE A 313 -19.16 -11.89 9.00
CA PHE A 313 -19.30 -13.13 8.25
C PHE A 313 -17.98 -13.87 8.07
N LEU A 314 -16.89 -13.16 7.72
CA LEU A 314 -15.54 -13.74 7.59
C LEU A 314 -15.10 -14.47 8.87
N ILE A 315 -15.39 -13.89 10.04
CA ILE A 315 -15.01 -14.48 11.34
C ILE A 315 -15.88 -15.69 11.71
N ARG A 316 -17.19 -15.62 11.47
CA ARG A 316 -18.15 -16.59 12.03
C ARG A 316 -18.49 -17.75 11.09
N SER A 317 -18.54 -17.49 9.79
CA SER A 317 -19.10 -18.42 8.80
C SER A 317 -18.25 -19.67 8.61
N SER A 318 -18.89 -20.84 8.59
CA SER A 318 -18.23 -22.10 8.20
C SER A 318 -17.71 -22.06 6.76
N PHE A 319 -18.38 -21.31 5.87
CA PHE A 319 -17.93 -21.10 4.51
C PHE A 319 -16.57 -20.37 4.46
N ALA A 320 -16.45 -19.25 5.17
CA ALA A 320 -15.21 -18.47 5.22
C ALA A 320 -14.05 -19.25 5.86
N LYS A 321 -14.34 -20.05 6.89
CA LYS A 321 -13.37 -20.95 7.54
C LYS A 321 -12.89 -22.07 6.61
N ARG A 322 -13.80 -22.73 5.88
CA ARG A 322 -13.43 -23.73 4.87
C ARG A 322 -12.57 -23.12 3.77
N MET A 323 -12.96 -21.95 3.24
CA MET A 323 -12.18 -21.21 2.26
C MET A 323 -10.77 -20.87 2.77
N LEU A 324 -10.60 -20.58 4.06
CA LEU A 324 -9.29 -20.30 4.66
C LEU A 324 -8.40 -21.54 4.61
N VAL A 325 -8.95 -22.72 4.94
CA VAL A 325 -8.24 -24.00 4.86
C VAL A 325 -7.84 -24.33 3.42
N TYR A 326 -8.73 -24.13 2.44
CA TYR A 326 -8.41 -24.31 1.01
C TYR A 326 -7.20 -23.46 0.57
N HIS A 327 -7.05 -22.28 1.17
CA HIS A 327 -6.01 -21.33 0.81
C HIS A 327 -4.67 -21.53 1.53
N LYS A 328 -4.57 -22.48 2.47
CA LYS A 328 -3.38 -22.69 3.31
C LYS A 328 -2.08 -22.83 2.50
N HIS A 329 -2.13 -23.52 1.36
CA HIS A 329 -0.97 -23.84 0.53
C HIS A 329 -0.90 -23.05 -0.78
N VAL A 330 -1.72 -22.01 -0.90
CA VAL A 330 -1.82 -21.17 -2.10
C VAL A 330 -0.74 -20.08 -2.08
N LEU A 331 -0.22 -19.74 -3.26
CA LEU A 331 0.70 -18.62 -3.44
C LEU A 331 -0.04 -17.29 -3.55
N SER A 332 0.48 -16.24 -2.92
CA SER A 332 -0.12 -14.89 -2.93
C SER A 332 -1.53 -14.85 -2.35
N VAL A 333 -1.78 -15.59 -1.27
CA VAL A 333 -3.11 -15.76 -0.65
C VAL A 333 -3.89 -14.45 -0.42
N PRO A 334 -3.28 -13.33 0.01
CA PRO A 334 -4.01 -12.07 0.20
C PRO A 334 -4.68 -11.52 -1.06
N GLU A 335 -4.23 -11.92 -2.25
CA GLU A 335 -4.79 -11.53 -3.56
C GLU A 335 -5.92 -12.48 -4.03
N HIS A 336 -6.32 -13.44 -3.17
CA HIS A 336 -7.27 -14.50 -3.47
C HIS A 336 -8.33 -14.65 -2.38
N TYR A 337 -7.95 -14.94 -1.13
CA TYR A 337 -8.89 -15.41 -0.09
C TYR A 337 -10.13 -14.53 0.09
N PHE A 338 -9.97 -13.23 0.36
CA PHE A 338 -11.10 -12.34 0.61
C PHE A 338 -11.97 -12.16 -0.64
N ALA A 339 -11.32 -12.09 -1.81
CA ALA A 339 -11.97 -11.99 -3.11
C ALA A 339 -12.78 -13.26 -3.43
N ASP A 340 -12.22 -14.43 -3.16
CA ASP A 340 -12.86 -15.72 -3.37
C ASP A 340 -14.03 -15.93 -2.41
N VAL A 341 -13.92 -15.51 -1.14
CA VAL A 341 -15.06 -15.58 -0.21
C VAL A 341 -16.20 -14.67 -0.68
N LEU A 342 -15.91 -13.41 -1.04
CA LEU A 342 -16.89 -12.47 -1.60
C LEU A 342 -17.53 -13.03 -2.87
N TYR A 343 -16.70 -13.42 -3.84
CA TYR A 343 -17.14 -13.79 -5.17
C TYR A 343 -17.86 -15.13 -5.18
N ASN A 344 -17.58 -16.07 -4.27
CA ASN A 344 -18.22 -17.38 -4.28
C ASN A 344 -19.47 -17.46 -3.41
N HIS A 345 -19.69 -16.53 -2.48
CA HIS A 345 -20.89 -16.50 -1.66
C HIS A 345 -22.05 -15.73 -2.34
N PRO A 346 -23.24 -16.32 -2.53
CA PRO A 346 -24.32 -15.72 -3.33
C PRO A 346 -24.84 -14.38 -2.78
N VAL A 347 -24.85 -14.21 -1.45
CA VAL A 347 -25.27 -12.95 -0.81
C VAL A 347 -24.20 -11.87 -0.99
N TRP A 348 -22.93 -12.21 -0.76
CA TRP A 348 -21.85 -11.21 -0.74
C TRP A 348 -21.37 -10.84 -2.14
N ARG A 349 -21.49 -11.74 -3.12
CA ARG A 349 -21.14 -11.48 -4.52
C ARG A 349 -21.84 -10.23 -5.06
N LYS A 350 -23.10 -10.01 -4.68
CA LYS A 350 -23.88 -8.86 -5.15
C LYS A 350 -23.42 -7.53 -4.53
N THR A 351 -22.64 -7.57 -3.46
CA THR A 351 -22.16 -6.38 -2.72
C THR A 351 -20.81 -5.86 -3.23
N ILE A 352 -20.22 -6.53 -4.23
CA ILE A 352 -18.89 -6.21 -4.76
C ILE A 352 -18.94 -4.89 -5.53
N VAL A 353 -18.23 -3.89 -5.01
CA VAL A 353 -17.83 -2.70 -5.74
C VAL A 353 -16.44 -2.96 -6.33
N PRO A 354 -16.25 -3.00 -7.66
CA PRO A 354 -15.04 -3.52 -8.31
C PRO A 354 -13.85 -2.53 -8.32
N ASP A 355 -13.66 -1.78 -7.24
CA ASP A 355 -12.57 -0.84 -7.05
C ASP A 355 -12.28 -0.69 -5.55
N ALA A 356 -11.06 -0.99 -5.11
CA ALA A 356 -10.60 -0.86 -3.73
C ALA A 356 -10.21 0.57 -3.33
N LEU A 357 -10.34 1.54 -4.25
CA LEU A 357 -9.94 2.94 -4.07
C LEU A 357 -8.47 3.08 -3.65
N ARG A 358 -7.60 2.27 -4.26
CA ARG A 358 -6.15 2.24 -4.01
C ARG A 358 -5.38 2.49 -5.30
N LYS A 359 -4.52 3.51 -5.29
CA LYS A 359 -3.57 3.74 -6.38
C LYS A 359 -2.30 2.93 -6.13
N VAL A 360 -1.99 2.03 -7.06
CA VAL A 360 -0.71 1.33 -7.12
C VAL A 360 -0.06 1.62 -8.48
N VAL A 361 1.15 2.18 -8.47
CA VAL A 361 1.87 2.50 -9.70
C VAL A 361 2.74 1.32 -10.10
N TRP A 362 2.27 0.57 -11.10
CA TRP A 362 2.99 -0.57 -11.69
C TRP A 362 3.76 -0.22 -12.96
N TYR A 363 3.46 0.91 -13.60
CA TYR A 363 4.04 1.30 -14.87
C TYR A 363 4.62 2.71 -14.79
N LEU A 364 5.80 2.90 -15.39
CA LEU A 364 6.44 4.19 -15.57
C LEU A 364 7.08 4.22 -16.96
N HIS A 365 6.73 5.23 -17.78
CA HIS A 365 7.22 5.36 -19.16
C HIS A 365 7.07 4.06 -19.99
N GLY A 366 5.94 3.35 -19.86
CA GLY A 366 5.68 2.08 -20.55
C GLY A 366 6.34 0.84 -19.95
N HIS A 367 7.20 1.00 -18.94
CA HIS A 367 7.89 -0.12 -18.28
C HIS A 367 7.15 -0.58 -17.03
N ARG A 368 6.95 -1.90 -16.89
CA ARG A 368 6.31 -2.50 -15.72
C ARG A 368 7.35 -2.73 -14.59
N SER A 369 7.04 -2.30 -13.37
CA SER A 369 7.78 -2.68 -12.17
C SER A 369 7.46 -4.15 -11.84
N GLY A 370 8.47 -5.03 -11.89
CA GLY A 370 8.32 -6.49 -11.83
C GLY A 370 7.44 -7.04 -10.69
N GLN A 371 8.05 -7.53 -9.61
CA GLN A 371 7.29 -8.14 -8.50
C GLN A 371 6.69 -7.11 -7.54
N HIS A 372 7.33 -5.95 -7.41
CA HIS A 372 6.91 -4.88 -6.50
C HIS A 372 6.55 -3.64 -7.31
N PRO A 373 5.55 -2.86 -6.86
CA PRO A 373 5.23 -1.58 -7.49
C PRO A 373 6.39 -0.59 -7.33
N TYR A 374 6.38 0.49 -8.13
CA TYR A 374 7.33 1.58 -7.98
C TYR A 374 7.28 2.19 -6.57
N VAL A 375 8.45 2.60 -6.08
CA VAL A 375 8.57 3.41 -4.86
C VAL A 375 8.49 4.87 -5.28
N LEU A 376 7.44 5.56 -4.84
CA LEU A 376 7.04 6.85 -5.39
C LEU A 376 7.98 7.99 -4.99
N ASP A 377 8.65 7.84 -3.85
CA ASP A 377 9.50 8.86 -3.25
C ASP A 377 10.99 8.52 -3.30
N LYS A 378 11.42 7.50 -4.05
CA LYS A 378 12.83 7.06 -4.06
C LYS A 378 13.56 7.42 -5.34
N GLY A 379 14.49 8.38 -5.26
CA GLY A 379 15.45 8.69 -6.33
C GLY A 379 14.82 9.21 -7.62
N GLN A 380 13.60 9.77 -7.54
CA GLN A 380 12.84 10.32 -8.65
C GLN A 380 12.51 11.78 -8.39
N THR A 381 12.25 12.55 -9.45
CA THR A 381 11.76 13.93 -9.31
C THR A 381 10.32 13.94 -8.81
N LEU A 382 9.90 15.03 -8.15
CA LEU A 382 8.54 15.17 -7.63
C LEU A 382 7.45 14.93 -8.68
N ASP A 383 7.73 15.32 -9.93
CA ASP A 383 6.75 15.23 -11.02
C ASP A 383 6.68 13.83 -11.66
N THR A 384 7.66 12.96 -11.41
CA THR A 384 7.77 11.64 -12.06
C THR A 384 6.50 10.81 -11.92
N PHE A 385 5.89 10.83 -10.74
CA PHE A 385 4.65 10.09 -10.45
C PHE A 385 3.46 10.99 -10.20
N TRP A 386 3.64 12.31 -10.20
CA TRP A 386 2.60 13.25 -9.81
C TRP A 386 1.33 13.08 -10.66
N SER A 387 1.49 13.02 -11.99
CA SER A 387 0.39 12.83 -12.94
C SER A 387 -0.41 11.53 -12.70
N SER A 388 0.23 10.51 -12.15
CA SER A 388 -0.43 9.23 -11.80
C SER A 388 -1.19 9.31 -10.48
N ILE A 389 -0.85 10.27 -9.62
CA ILE A 389 -1.40 10.45 -8.27
C ILE A 389 -2.52 11.50 -8.31
N ASP A 390 -2.30 12.67 -8.92
CA ASP A 390 -3.26 13.78 -8.92
C ASP A 390 -4.48 13.57 -9.83
N THR A 391 -4.42 12.58 -10.73
CA THR A 391 -5.54 12.17 -11.60
C THR A 391 -6.23 10.88 -11.14
N THR A 392 -5.76 10.25 -10.05
CA THR A 392 -6.38 9.02 -9.56
C THR A 392 -7.74 9.31 -8.90
N ARG A 393 -8.55 8.26 -8.76
CA ARG A 393 -9.85 8.29 -8.06
C ARG A 393 -9.78 7.35 -6.85
N SER A 394 -8.70 7.48 -6.08
CA SER A 394 -8.35 6.60 -4.97
C SER A 394 -8.25 7.37 -3.66
N LEU A 395 -8.53 6.71 -2.54
CA LEU A 395 -8.36 7.26 -1.19
C LEU A 395 -6.91 7.23 -0.72
N PHE A 396 -6.14 6.27 -1.23
CA PHE A 396 -4.76 6.00 -0.81
C PHE A 396 -3.88 5.72 -2.02
N THR A 397 -2.57 5.98 -1.89
CA THR A 397 -1.56 5.56 -2.86
C THR A 397 -0.39 4.84 -2.19
N ARG A 398 0.36 4.06 -2.98
CA ARG A 398 1.56 3.38 -2.53
C ARG A 398 2.58 3.13 -3.67
N LYS A 399 3.86 2.91 -3.36
CA LYS A 399 4.46 2.79 -2.01
C LYS A 399 5.48 3.87 -1.72
N PHE A 400 5.56 4.26 -0.46
CA PHE A 400 6.54 5.21 0.06
C PHE A 400 7.64 4.49 0.84
N SER A 401 8.77 5.18 1.02
CA SER A 401 9.95 4.67 1.72
C SER A 401 10.67 5.73 2.54
N GLN A 402 10.33 7.01 2.38
CA GLN A 402 10.91 8.11 3.13
C GLN A 402 9.85 8.70 4.09
N PRO A 403 10.19 8.90 5.38
CA PRO A 403 9.22 9.27 6.41
C PRO A 403 8.61 10.67 6.20
N ASN A 404 9.35 11.58 5.59
CA ASN A 404 8.92 12.96 5.33
C ASN A 404 9.37 13.41 3.94
N SER A 405 8.90 12.73 2.89
CA SER A 405 9.25 13.12 1.52
C SER A 405 8.51 14.39 1.07
N ALA A 406 9.15 15.17 0.20
CA ALA A 406 8.51 16.31 -0.45
C ALA A 406 7.27 15.90 -1.29
N LEU A 407 7.18 14.64 -1.75
CA LEU A 407 5.98 14.15 -2.42
C LEU A 407 4.81 14.01 -1.44
N MET A 408 5.06 13.54 -0.22
CA MET A 408 4.03 13.51 0.83
C MET A 408 3.60 14.92 1.23
N ASP A 409 4.52 15.88 1.33
CA ASP A 409 4.18 17.27 1.61
C ASP A 409 3.28 17.86 0.50
N ARG A 410 3.58 17.53 -0.76
CA ARG A 410 2.74 17.94 -1.89
C ARG A 410 1.35 17.29 -1.85
N ILE A 411 1.25 16.01 -1.49
CA ILE A 411 -0.05 15.33 -1.30
C ILE A 411 -0.85 15.98 -0.17
N ASP A 412 -0.19 16.31 0.94
CA ASP A 412 -0.79 16.99 2.09
C ASP A 412 -1.45 18.32 1.66
N ILE A 413 -0.70 19.14 0.91
CA ILE A 413 -1.13 20.48 0.48
C ILE A 413 -2.13 20.43 -0.69
N GLU A 414 -1.83 19.68 -1.75
CA GLU A 414 -2.54 19.76 -3.03
C GLU A 414 -3.70 18.80 -3.19
N LEU A 415 -3.79 17.73 -2.37
CA LEU A 415 -4.83 16.71 -2.48
C LEU A 415 -5.61 16.52 -1.18
N SER A 416 -4.96 16.07 -0.10
CA SER A 416 -5.66 15.72 1.13
C SER A 416 -6.19 16.93 1.90
N GLY A 417 -5.52 18.08 1.78
CA GLY A 417 -5.86 19.31 2.51
C GLY A 417 -5.32 19.35 3.95
N ILE A 418 -4.56 18.35 4.37
CA ILE A 418 -4.02 18.28 5.72
C ILE A 418 -2.85 19.27 5.85
N ARG A 419 -2.81 20.06 6.92
CA ARG A 419 -1.81 21.13 7.18
C ARG A 419 -1.82 22.32 6.21
N VAL A 420 -2.94 22.58 5.54
CA VAL A 420 -3.03 23.78 4.71
C VAL A 420 -3.23 25.01 5.62
N ASN A 421 -2.29 25.97 5.57
CA ASN A 421 -2.46 27.29 6.16
C ASN A 421 -3.05 28.23 5.10
N THR A 422 -4.15 28.92 5.41
CA THR A 422 -4.82 29.85 4.48
C THR A 422 -3.94 31.00 4.04
N SER A 423 -2.91 31.32 4.83
CA SER A 423 -1.94 32.39 4.53
C SER A 423 -0.75 31.90 3.71
N SER A 424 -0.69 30.61 3.36
CA SER A 424 0.41 30.07 2.55
C SER A 424 0.34 30.55 1.09
N PRO A 425 1.48 30.92 0.47
CA PRO A 425 1.53 31.22 -0.96
C PRO A 425 0.93 30.10 -1.79
N GLY A 426 0.11 30.44 -2.80
CA GLY A 426 -0.52 29.46 -3.68
C GLY A 426 -1.74 28.72 -3.11
N PHE A 427 -2.21 29.10 -1.91
CA PHE A 427 -3.38 28.48 -1.26
C PHE A 427 -4.59 28.31 -2.19
N GLU A 428 -5.00 29.36 -2.92
CA GLU A 428 -6.15 29.30 -3.83
C GLU A 428 -5.94 28.30 -4.99
N LYS A 429 -4.72 28.26 -5.54
CA LYS A 429 -4.37 27.30 -6.60
C LYS A 429 -4.49 25.86 -6.08
N HIS A 430 -3.97 25.61 -4.87
CA HIS A 430 -4.06 24.29 -4.24
C HIS A 430 -5.50 23.94 -3.86
N ALA A 431 -6.31 24.90 -3.42
CA ALA A 431 -7.74 24.68 -3.17
C ALA A 431 -8.49 24.26 -4.44
N LYS A 432 -8.24 24.92 -5.57
CA LYS A 432 -8.80 24.51 -6.87
C LYS A 432 -8.34 23.11 -7.29
N GLN A 433 -7.09 22.75 -7.03
CA GLN A 433 -6.58 21.40 -7.30
C GLN A 433 -7.30 20.34 -6.45
N ARG A 434 -7.42 20.56 -5.13
CA ARG A 434 -8.13 19.67 -4.20
C ARG A 434 -9.59 19.49 -4.60
N HIS A 435 -10.27 20.57 -4.95
CA HIS A 435 -11.66 20.52 -5.41
C HIS A 435 -11.83 19.63 -6.65
N ARG A 436 -11.03 19.85 -7.70
CA ARG A 436 -11.08 19.04 -8.92
C ARG A 436 -10.80 17.56 -8.66
N PHE A 437 -9.81 17.28 -7.79
CA PHE A 437 -9.49 15.91 -7.39
C PHE A 437 -10.68 15.24 -6.67
N LEU A 438 -11.24 15.92 -5.67
CA LEU A 438 -12.36 15.38 -4.89
C LEU A 438 -13.62 15.23 -5.73
N GLU A 439 -13.92 16.17 -6.63
CA GLU A 439 -15.06 16.08 -7.55
C GLU A 439 -14.96 14.84 -8.45
N SER A 440 -13.79 14.62 -9.06
CA SER A 440 -13.51 13.44 -9.89
C SER A 440 -13.65 12.13 -9.08
N LEU A 441 -13.13 12.11 -7.85
CA LEU A 441 -13.25 10.97 -6.94
C LEU A 441 -14.72 10.71 -6.57
N VAL A 442 -15.47 11.74 -6.17
CA VAL A 442 -16.89 11.61 -5.79
C VAL A 442 -17.72 11.11 -6.96
N LYS A 443 -17.53 11.68 -8.15
CA LYS A 443 -18.23 11.23 -9.36
C LYS A 443 -17.96 9.76 -9.64
N HIS A 444 -16.69 9.34 -9.62
CA HIS A 444 -16.32 7.93 -9.83
C HIS A 444 -16.93 7.01 -8.78
N PHE A 445 -16.84 7.40 -7.51
CA PHE A 445 -17.38 6.65 -6.38
C PHE A 445 -18.91 6.49 -6.48
N ASP A 446 -19.62 7.56 -6.83
CA ASP A 446 -21.05 7.52 -7.11
C ASP A 446 -21.37 6.57 -8.26
N ASP A 447 -20.62 6.64 -9.37
CA ASP A 447 -20.85 5.81 -10.56
C ASP A 447 -20.72 4.30 -10.23
N ILE A 448 -19.65 3.91 -9.53
CA ILE A 448 -19.39 2.49 -9.18
C ILE A 448 -20.36 1.97 -8.12
N THR A 449 -20.75 2.79 -7.13
CA THR A 449 -21.68 2.38 -6.07
C THR A 449 -23.12 2.31 -6.58
N LYS A 450 -23.56 3.29 -7.40
CA LYS A 450 -24.90 3.26 -8.04
C LYS A 450 -25.05 2.03 -8.90
N LYS A 451 -24.04 1.69 -9.70
CA LYS A 451 -24.05 0.45 -10.50
C LYS A 451 -24.22 -0.78 -9.61
N THR A 452 -23.41 -0.89 -8.57
CA THR A 452 -23.42 -2.05 -7.65
C THR A 452 -24.77 -2.21 -6.93
N LEU A 453 -25.40 -1.10 -6.52
CA LEU A 453 -26.72 -1.14 -5.89
C LEU A 453 -27.84 -1.50 -6.87
N ARG A 454 -27.79 -1.00 -8.11
CA ARG A 454 -28.73 -1.43 -9.16
C ARG A 454 -28.61 -2.93 -9.42
N ASP A 455 -27.40 -3.47 -9.48
CA ASP A 455 -27.14 -4.90 -9.67
C ASP A 455 -27.65 -5.75 -8.47
N GLN A 456 -27.82 -5.15 -7.29
CA GLN A 456 -28.49 -5.76 -6.12
C GLN A 456 -30.02 -5.70 -6.17
N GLY A 457 -30.61 -4.97 -7.14
CA GLY A 457 -32.03 -4.62 -7.12
C GLY A 457 -32.38 -3.58 -6.06
N TYR A 458 -31.40 -2.83 -5.55
CA TYR A 458 -31.64 -1.78 -4.57
C TYR A 458 -31.80 -0.41 -5.24
N SER A 459 -33.00 0.14 -5.11
CA SER A 459 -33.30 1.53 -5.48
C SER A 459 -32.93 2.46 -4.33
N SER A 460 -31.81 3.14 -4.44
CA SER A 460 -31.43 4.16 -3.46
C SER A 460 -32.37 5.36 -3.53
N PRO A 461 -32.81 5.94 -2.39
CA PRO A 461 -33.55 7.20 -2.40
C PRO A 461 -32.84 8.28 -3.21
N SER A 462 -33.57 9.22 -3.82
CA SER A 462 -32.98 10.35 -4.55
C SER A 462 -32.04 11.19 -3.67
N SER A 463 -32.29 11.21 -2.35
CA SER A 463 -31.45 11.85 -1.32
C SER A 463 -30.20 11.05 -0.94
N ALA A 464 -30.07 9.79 -1.37
CA ALA A 464 -28.93 8.94 -1.00
C ALA A 464 -27.62 9.42 -1.63
N TYR A 465 -27.72 10.15 -2.73
CA TYR A 465 -26.62 10.83 -3.40
C TYR A 465 -26.94 12.33 -3.50
N PRO A 466 -26.63 13.12 -2.46
CA PRO A 466 -26.80 14.57 -2.53
C PRO A 466 -26.17 15.13 -3.81
N LYS A 467 -26.93 15.93 -4.56
CA LYS A 467 -26.42 16.57 -5.79
C LYS A 467 -25.17 17.37 -5.46
N LEU A 468 -24.13 17.23 -6.27
CA LEU A 468 -22.98 18.12 -6.23
C LEU A 468 -23.54 19.53 -6.46
N SER A 469 -23.36 20.46 -5.51
CA SER A 469 -23.71 21.85 -5.79
C SER A 469 -22.71 22.34 -6.82
N THR A 470 -23.16 22.52 -8.06
CA THR A 470 -22.38 23.23 -9.07
C THR A 470 -22.23 24.66 -8.57
N SER A 471 -21.05 25.00 -8.04
CA SER A 471 -20.67 26.39 -7.88
C SER A 471 -20.53 26.98 -9.28
N ASN A 472 -21.49 27.82 -9.68
CA ASN A 472 -21.29 28.74 -10.79
C ASN A 472 -20.22 29.77 -10.42
#